data_AF-A0A1G2QIH6-F1
#
_entry.id   AF-A0A1G2QIH6-F1
#
_cell.length_a   1.000
_cell.length_b   1.000
_cell.length_c   1.000
_cell.angle_alpha   90.00
_cell.angle_beta   90.00
_cell.angle_gamma   90.00
#
_symmetry.space_group_name_H-M   'P 1'
#
loop_
_entity.id
_entity.type
_entity.pdbx_description
1 polymer ?
#
loop_
_entity_poly.entity_id
_entity_poly.type
_entity_poly.pdbx_seq_one_letter_code
_entity_poly.pdbx_strand_id
1 'polypeptide(L)'
;MKFLAVISLTLGSLSLILPATTLAQSTDYATIQDRARAHRESFLKQQTTGSTVVDSASSDSIQDKIKSLEERILSLRQKTILASYDRVLTNTERYSEYLSGILNRLDSSLAELSTNGKDTTKVQNQANEAGLLLDQASTTIAVARASTTAVFTSTDPGQTIRDIKMMIEEAVVKLGQVRDLLAEAIETAKTLSNE
;
A
#
# COMPACT_ATOMS: atom_id res chain seq x y z
N MET A 1 -20.02 -42.87 14.46
CA MET A 1 -19.00 -41.89 14.91
C MET A 1 -18.96 -40.78 13.86
N LYS A 2 -19.78 -39.73 14.02
CA LYS A 2 -19.35 -38.34 14.28
C LYS A 2 -18.07 -37.95 13.53
N PHE A 3 -18.21 -37.21 12.44
CA PHE A 3 -17.50 -35.94 12.14
C PHE A 3 -18.18 -35.28 10.93
N LEU A 4 -19.23 -34.50 11.20
CA LEU A 4 -19.76 -33.49 10.28
C LEU A 4 -19.00 -32.20 10.59
N ALA A 5 -18.09 -31.80 9.71
CA ALA A 5 -17.51 -30.46 9.72
C ALA A 5 -18.07 -29.71 8.50
N VAL A 6 -19.14 -28.98 8.77
CA VAL A 6 -19.76 -28.01 7.88
C VAL A 6 -18.77 -26.86 7.67
N ILE A 7 -18.21 -26.73 6.46
CA ILE A 7 -17.51 -25.51 6.03
C ILE A 7 -18.46 -24.75 5.13
N SER A 8 -19.34 -23.96 5.77
CA SER A 8 -20.06 -22.89 5.09
C SER A 8 -19.08 -21.73 4.86
N LEU A 9 -18.50 -21.66 3.66
CA LEU A 9 -17.80 -20.47 3.20
C LEU A 9 -18.85 -19.50 2.66
N THR A 10 -19.33 -18.62 3.52
CA THR A 10 -20.13 -17.45 3.12
C THR A 10 -19.27 -16.55 2.24
N LEU A 11 -19.64 -16.41 0.96
CA LEU A 11 -19.18 -15.33 0.09
C LEU A 11 -19.74 -14.01 0.64
N GLY A 12 -19.01 -13.42 1.58
CA GLY A 12 -19.20 -12.05 2.01
C GLY A 12 -18.37 -11.14 1.10
N SER A 13 -19.05 -10.32 0.31
CA SER A 13 -18.49 -9.17 -0.39
C SER A 13 -17.56 -8.37 0.53
N LEU A 14 -16.26 -8.46 0.31
CA LEU A 14 -15.29 -7.60 0.98
C LEU A 14 -15.30 -6.24 0.29
N SER A 15 -16.27 -5.40 0.67
CA SER A 15 -16.17 -3.97 0.50
C SER A 15 -14.95 -3.50 1.31
N LEU A 16 -13.93 -2.97 0.63
CA LEU A 16 -12.87 -2.19 1.29
C LEU A 16 -13.51 -0.93 1.89
N ILE A 17 -14.07 -1.08 3.08
CA ILE A 17 -14.46 0.05 3.91
C ILE A 17 -13.16 0.55 4.53
N LEU A 18 -12.60 1.62 3.95
CA LEU A 18 -11.67 2.46 4.68
C LEU A 18 -12.34 2.83 6.01
N PRO A 19 -11.70 2.67 7.17
CA PRO A 19 -12.11 3.45 8.32
C PRO A 19 -11.88 4.91 7.94
N ALA A 20 -12.97 5.62 7.63
CA ALA A 20 -13.01 7.05 7.82
C ALA A 20 -12.66 7.27 9.29
N THR A 21 -11.42 7.67 9.54
CA THR A 21 -11.03 8.22 10.83
C THR A 21 -11.95 9.41 11.05
N THR A 22 -12.99 9.18 11.84
CA THR A 22 -13.81 10.21 12.44
C THR A 22 -12.86 11.13 13.16
N LEU A 23 -12.60 12.28 12.53
CA LEU A 23 -11.95 13.42 13.13
C LEU A 23 -12.70 13.68 14.44
N ALA A 24 -12.04 13.45 15.57
CA ALA A 24 -12.54 13.84 16.86
C ALA A 24 -12.63 15.38 16.86
N GLN A 25 -13.76 15.90 16.38
CA GLN A 25 -14.20 17.26 16.62
C GLN A 25 -14.63 17.32 18.09
N SER A 26 -13.78 17.87 18.94
CA SER A 26 -14.19 18.51 20.19
C SER A 26 -12.94 19.00 20.93
N THR A 27 -12.94 20.29 21.28
CA THR A 27 -12.00 21.05 22.15
C THR A 27 -10.71 21.66 21.59
N ASP A 28 -10.05 21.14 20.55
CA ASP A 28 -8.73 21.68 20.13
C ASP A 28 -8.75 22.84 19.10
N TYR A 29 -9.90 23.13 18.49
CA TYR A 29 -9.97 24.23 17.51
C TYR A 29 -9.95 25.62 18.18
N ALA A 30 -10.50 25.73 19.39
CA ALA A 30 -10.47 26.97 20.16
C ALA A 30 -9.03 27.34 20.56
N THR A 31 -8.24 26.35 21.00
CA THR A 31 -6.83 26.53 21.40
C THR A 31 -5.91 26.87 20.22
N ILE A 32 -6.17 26.34 19.02
CA ILE A 32 -5.40 26.66 17.82
C ILE A 32 -5.72 28.09 17.32
N GLN A 33 -6.99 28.49 17.32
CA GLN A 33 -7.38 29.86 16.94
C GLN A 33 -6.90 30.90 17.96
N ASP A 34 -6.96 30.60 19.26
CA ASP A 34 -6.46 31.49 20.31
C ASP A 34 -4.93 31.61 20.27
N ARG A 35 -4.19 30.52 19.99
CA ARG A 35 -2.74 30.60 19.74
C ARG A 35 -2.41 31.43 18.50
N ALA A 36 -3.18 31.29 17.42
CA ALA A 36 -2.98 32.07 16.21
C ALA A 36 -3.26 33.57 16.45
N ARG A 37 -4.26 33.90 17.28
CA ARG A 37 -4.58 35.28 17.67
C ARG A 37 -3.50 35.90 18.54
N ALA A 38 -3.02 35.17 19.55
CA ALA A 38 -1.92 35.60 20.42
C ALA A 38 -0.61 35.83 19.65
N HIS A 39 -0.30 34.96 18.67
CA HIS A 39 0.86 35.14 17.77
C HIS A 39 0.73 36.36 16.86
N ARG A 40 -0.49 36.68 16.41
CA ARG A 40 -0.73 37.87 15.58
C ARG A 40 -0.57 39.16 16.38
N GLU A 41 -1.08 39.19 17.61
CA GLU A 41 -0.96 40.36 18.49
C GLU A 41 0.48 40.62 18.93
N SER A 42 1.27 39.57 19.19
CA SER A 42 2.69 39.71 19.51
C SER A 42 3.52 40.20 18.32
N PHE A 43 3.21 39.73 17.10
CA PHE A 43 3.86 40.19 15.87
C PHE A 43 3.54 41.66 15.55
N LEU A 44 2.28 42.08 15.74
CA LEU A 44 1.86 43.47 15.55
C LEU A 44 2.53 44.42 16.55
N LYS A 45 2.70 44.01 17.81
CA LYS A 45 3.45 44.79 18.81
C LYS A 45 4.94 44.93 18.44
N GLN A 46 5.56 43.89 17.88
CA GLN A 46 6.95 43.95 17.42
C GLN A 46 7.16 44.90 16.24
N GLN A 47 6.17 45.04 15.33
CA GLN A 47 6.27 46.00 14.22
C GLN A 47 6.15 47.46 14.67
N THR A 48 5.39 47.77 15.71
CA THR A 48 5.17 49.16 16.15
C THR A 48 6.33 49.80 16.93
N THR A 49 7.29 49.01 17.42
CA THR A 49 8.43 49.51 18.24
C THR A 49 9.79 49.44 17.55
N GLY A 50 9.87 49.06 16.28
CA GLY A 50 11.13 48.79 15.58
C GLY A 50 11.25 49.44 14.20
N SER A 51 10.93 50.73 14.07
CA SER A 51 11.29 51.49 12.87
C SER A 51 12.71 52.05 13.00
N THR A 52 13.70 51.16 12.86
CA THR A 52 15.09 51.55 12.57
C THR A 52 15.67 50.51 11.61
N VAL A 53 15.86 50.95 10.35
CA VAL A 53 16.76 50.40 9.33
C VAL A 53 16.89 48.88 9.31
N VAL A 54 16.05 48.22 8.51
CA VAL A 54 16.17 46.79 8.23
C VAL A 54 17.18 46.62 7.09
N ASP A 55 18.44 46.44 7.50
CA ASP A 55 19.57 46.05 6.66
C ASP A 55 19.22 44.86 5.77
N SER A 56 19.71 44.88 4.53
CA SER A 56 19.67 43.80 3.54
C SER A 56 20.12 42.43 4.09
N ALA A 57 20.96 42.41 5.14
CA ALA A 57 21.40 41.20 5.84
C ALA A 57 20.25 40.41 6.52
N SER A 58 19.16 41.08 6.90
CA SER A 58 18.00 40.41 7.51
C SER A 58 17.12 39.70 6.48
N SER A 59 17.02 40.25 5.27
CA SER A 59 16.28 39.68 4.13
C SER A 59 16.91 38.37 3.69
N ASP A 60 18.25 38.33 3.57
CA ASP A 60 19.00 37.11 3.23
C ASP A 60 18.80 36.01 4.29
N SER A 61 18.84 36.38 5.58
CA SER A 61 18.58 35.43 6.68
C SER A 61 17.15 34.87 6.68
N ILE A 62 16.17 35.64 6.20
CA ILE A 62 14.77 35.20 6.07
C ILE A 62 14.63 34.28 4.87
N GLN A 63 15.26 34.60 3.73
CA GLN A 63 15.26 33.75 2.55
C GLN A 63 15.93 32.39 2.82
N ASP A 64 17.04 32.37 3.55
CA ASP A 64 17.72 31.12 3.92
C ASP A 64 16.85 30.25 4.85
N LYS A 65 16.12 30.86 5.78
CA LYS A 65 15.14 30.16 6.62
C LYS A 65 13.99 29.60 5.80
N ILE A 66 13.47 30.36 4.83
CA ILE A 66 12.40 29.92 3.93
C ILE A 66 12.85 28.70 3.12
N LYS A 67 14.03 28.77 2.48
CA LYS A 67 14.60 27.64 1.73
C LYS A 67 14.78 26.39 2.60
N SER A 68 15.34 26.56 3.81
CA SER A 68 15.51 25.45 4.75
C SER A 68 14.17 24.83 5.18
N LEU A 69 13.14 25.65 5.40
CA LEU A 69 11.79 25.16 5.70
C LEU A 69 11.18 24.42 4.51
N GLU A 70 11.35 24.92 3.28
CA GLU A 70 10.88 24.26 2.06
C GLU A 70 11.53 22.89 1.88
N GLU A 71 12.85 22.79 2.03
CA GLU A 71 13.60 21.53 1.99
C GLU A 71 13.10 20.54 3.05
N ARG A 72 12.86 21.03 4.27
CA ARG A 72 12.35 20.21 5.38
C ARG A 72 10.92 19.74 5.12
N ILE A 73 10.06 20.59 4.56
CA ILE A 73 8.69 20.21 4.16
C ILE A 73 8.73 19.15 3.06
N LEU A 74 9.59 19.31 2.05
CA LEU A 74 9.76 18.34 0.98
C LEU A 74 10.23 16.98 1.51
N SER A 75 11.25 16.98 2.38
CA SER A 75 11.75 15.76 3.02
C SER A 75 10.67 15.05 3.85
N LEU A 76 9.88 15.80 4.63
CA LEU A 76 8.79 15.23 5.42
C LEU A 76 7.68 14.62 4.55
N ARG A 77 7.32 15.31 3.46
CA ARG A 77 6.35 14.78 2.48
C ARG A 77 6.84 13.48 1.87
N GLN A 78 8.10 13.42 1.43
CA GLN A 78 8.70 12.21 0.87
C GLN A 78 8.69 11.05 1.87
N LYS A 79 9.11 11.28 3.12
CA LYS A 79 9.07 10.26 4.19
C LYS A 79 7.66 9.74 4.44
N THR A 80 6.67 10.64 4.45
CA THR A 80 5.26 10.26 4.65
C THR A 80 4.73 9.40 3.50
N ILE A 81 5.05 9.77 2.26
CA ILE A 81 4.67 9.00 1.07
C ILE A 81 5.31 7.61 1.10
N LEU A 82 6.61 7.53 1.40
CA LEU A 82 7.34 6.27 1.49
C LEU A 82 6.80 5.35 2.59
N ALA A 83 6.47 5.89 3.76
CA ALA A 83 5.83 5.12 4.82
C ALA A 83 4.45 4.57 4.39
N SER A 84 3.69 5.35 3.61
CA SER A 84 2.44 4.88 3.03
C SER A 84 2.66 3.73 2.04
N TYR A 85 3.65 3.84 1.14
CA TYR A 85 3.97 2.78 0.18
C TYR A 85 4.52 1.54 0.85
N ASP A 86 5.35 1.67 1.88
CA ASP A 86 5.85 0.53 2.65
C ASP A 86 4.72 -0.29 3.29
N ARG A 87 3.71 0.41 3.81
CA ARG A 87 2.49 -0.22 4.33
C ARG A 87 1.71 -0.97 3.25
N VAL A 88 1.55 -0.36 2.07
CA VAL A 88 0.86 -1.00 0.94
C VAL A 88 1.65 -2.21 0.47
N LEU A 89 2.97 -2.08 0.24
CA LEU A 89 3.85 -3.18 -0.15
C LEU A 89 3.78 -4.34 0.84
N THR A 90 3.84 -4.06 2.14
CA THR A 90 3.68 -5.08 3.18
C THR A 90 2.36 -5.85 3.06
N ASN A 91 1.25 -5.14 2.81
CA ASN A 91 -0.04 -5.78 2.61
C ASN A 91 -0.09 -6.60 1.31
N THR A 92 0.50 -6.08 0.24
CA THR A 92 0.58 -6.74 -1.06
C THR A 92 1.43 -8.02 -0.99
N GLU A 93 2.55 -8.02 -0.26
CA GLU A 93 3.37 -9.21 -0.01
C GLU A 93 2.60 -10.27 0.75
N ARG A 94 1.96 -9.91 1.86
CA ARG A 94 1.12 -10.85 2.62
C ARG A 94 0.02 -11.46 1.77
N TYR A 95 -0.55 -10.68 0.87
CA TYR A 95 -1.56 -11.19 -0.05
C TYR A 95 -0.97 -12.13 -1.10
N SER A 96 0.22 -11.82 -1.64
CA SER A 96 0.98 -12.72 -2.50
C SER A 96 1.29 -14.06 -1.81
N GLU A 97 1.80 -14.02 -0.57
CA GLU A 97 2.07 -15.21 0.25
C GLU A 97 0.80 -16.04 0.49
N TYR A 98 -0.32 -15.37 0.75
CA TYR A 98 -1.62 -16.04 0.91
C TYR A 98 -2.04 -16.77 -0.36
N LEU A 99 -1.94 -16.14 -1.54
CA LEU A 99 -2.28 -16.76 -2.83
C LEU A 99 -1.32 -17.91 -3.16
N SER A 100 -0.02 -17.76 -2.85
CA SER A 100 0.96 -18.86 -2.95
C SER A 100 0.55 -20.06 -2.10
N GLY A 101 0.11 -19.80 -0.87
CA GLY A 101 -0.42 -20.83 0.02
C GLY A 101 -1.66 -21.54 -0.52
N ILE A 102 -2.53 -20.84 -1.26
CA ILE A 102 -3.67 -21.45 -1.94
C ILE A 102 -3.21 -22.33 -3.11
N LEU A 103 -2.32 -21.80 -3.97
CA LEU A 103 -1.79 -22.52 -5.13
C LEU A 103 -1.15 -23.85 -4.70
N ASN A 104 -0.31 -23.84 -3.67
CA ASN A 104 0.33 -25.06 -3.15
C ASN A 104 -0.68 -26.12 -2.67
N ARG A 105 -1.79 -25.70 -2.06
CA ARG A 105 -2.87 -26.61 -1.64
C ARG A 105 -3.63 -27.15 -2.84
N LEU A 106 -3.86 -26.31 -3.85
CA LEU A 106 -4.49 -26.72 -5.10
C LEU A 106 -3.64 -27.76 -5.83
N ASP A 107 -2.32 -27.57 -5.92
CA ASP A 107 -1.40 -28.55 -6.50
C ASP A 107 -1.44 -29.89 -5.77
N SER A 108 -1.50 -29.85 -4.43
CA SER A 108 -1.66 -31.06 -3.62
C SER A 108 -2.99 -31.78 -3.94
N SER A 109 -4.09 -31.03 -4.05
CA SER A 109 -5.40 -31.58 -4.41
C SER A 109 -5.43 -32.13 -5.85
N LEU A 110 -4.71 -31.50 -6.77
CA LEU A 110 -4.60 -31.96 -8.16
C LEU A 110 -3.86 -33.29 -8.27
N ALA A 111 -2.81 -33.48 -7.48
CA ALA A 111 -2.10 -34.76 -7.41
C ALA A 111 -3.03 -35.90 -6.95
N GLU A 112 -3.89 -35.65 -5.96
CA GLU A 112 -4.90 -36.61 -5.51
C GLU A 112 -5.94 -36.92 -6.59
N LEU A 113 -6.51 -35.88 -7.22
CA LEU A 113 -7.50 -36.05 -8.29
C LEU A 113 -6.92 -36.82 -9.49
N SER A 114 -5.68 -36.52 -9.89
CA SER A 114 -4.99 -37.23 -10.96
C SER A 114 -4.76 -38.70 -10.60
N THR A 115 -4.41 -39.00 -9.35
CA THR A 115 -4.23 -40.38 -8.87
C THR A 115 -5.55 -41.16 -8.91
N ASN A 116 -6.67 -40.48 -8.69
CA ASN A 116 -8.02 -41.03 -8.80
C ASN A 116 -8.55 -41.11 -10.25
N GLY A 117 -7.70 -40.85 -11.25
CA GLY A 117 -8.05 -40.96 -12.67
C GLY A 117 -8.96 -39.84 -13.20
N LYS A 118 -9.08 -38.71 -12.47
CA LYS A 118 -9.83 -37.54 -12.95
C LYS A 118 -8.99 -36.74 -13.95
N ASP A 119 -9.65 -36.15 -14.95
CA ASP A 119 -8.99 -35.22 -15.88
C ASP A 119 -8.77 -33.86 -15.20
N THR A 120 -7.51 -33.61 -14.82
CA THR A 120 -7.09 -32.39 -14.12
C THR A 120 -6.53 -31.32 -15.05
N THR A 121 -6.53 -31.54 -16.38
CA THR A 121 -5.81 -30.70 -17.35
C THR A 121 -6.20 -29.22 -17.27
N LYS A 122 -7.51 -28.92 -17.22
CA LYS A 122 -8.00 -27.54 -17.14
C LYS A 122 -7.50 -26.86 -15.86
N VAL A 123 -7.64 -27.53 -14.72
CA VAL A 123 -7.27 -26.98 -13.41
C VAL A 123 -5.75 -26.78 -13.31
N GLN A 124 -4.96 -27.72 -13.85
CA GLN A 124 -3.50 -27.59 -13.90
C GLN A 124 -3.06 -26.39 -14.74
N ASN A 125 -3.70 -26.15 -15.89
CA ASN A 125 -3.38 -24.98 -16.72
C ASN A 125 -3.67 -23.67 -15.99
N GLN A 126 -4.79 -23.57 -15.28
CA GLN A 126 -5.15 -22.39 -14.48
C GLN A 126 -4.20 -22.20 -13.31
N ALA A 127 -3.80 -23.27 -12.62
CA ALA A 127 -2.83 -23.23 -11.54
C ALA A 127 -1.46 -22.75 -12.05
N ASN A 128 -1.01 -23.25 -13.21
CA ASN A 128 0.26 -22.83 -13.82
C ASN A 128 0.24 -21.35 -14.23
N GLU A 129 -0.85 -20.86 -14.83
CA GLU A 129 -1.01 -19.46 -15.19
C GLU A 129 -1.04 -18.56 -13.96
N ALA A 130 -1.76 -18.97 -12.91
CA ALA A 130 -1.77 -18.30 -11.62
C ALA A 130 -0.38 -18.25 -10.98
N GLY A 131 0.38 -19.34 -11.03
CA GLY A 131 1.77 -19.40 -10.55
C GLY A 131 2.68 -18.40 -11.27
N LEU A 132 2.62 -18.35 -12.60
CA LEU A 132 3.42 -17.42 -13.39
C LEU A 132 3.10 -15.95 -13.08
N LEU A 133 1.81 -15.61 -12.97
CA LEU A 133 1.40 -14.24 -12.60
C LEU A 133 1.79 -13.89 -11.16
N LEU A 134 1.78 -14.87 -10.25
CA LEU A 134 2.19 -14.69 -8.87
C LEU A 134 3.69 -14.44 -8.75
N ASP A 135 4.51 -15.15 -9.51
CA ASP A 135 5.96 -14.94 -9.57
C ASP A 135 6.30 -13.55 -10.14
N GLN A 136 5.60 -13.15 -11.20
CA GLN A 136 5.73 -11.80 -11.76
C GLN A 136 5.34 -10.73 -10.74
N ALA A 137 4.20 -10.89 -10.07
CA ALA A 137 3.76 -9.96 -9.04
C ALA A 137 4.76 -9.86 -7.88
N SER A 138 5.26 -10.99 -7.40
CA SER A 138 6.25 -11.06 -6.32
C SER A 138 7.55 -10.37 -6.70
N THR A 139 8.00 -10.56 -7.94
CA THR A 139 9.17 -9.86 -8.48
C THR A 139 8.93 -8.35 -8.54
N THR A 140 7.79 -7.90 -9.06
CA THR A 140 7.43 -6.47 -9.12
C THR A 140 7.39 -5.85 -7.72
N ILE A 141 6.83 -6.54 -6.72
CA ILE A 141 6.78 -6.09 -5.33
C ILE A 141 8.19 -5.94 -4.75
N ALA A 142 9.07 -6.92 -4.99
CA ALA A 142 10.45 -6.87 -4.52
C ALA A 142 11.23 -5.69 -5.13
N VAL A 143 11.05 -5.42 -6.43
CA VAL A 143 11.66 -4.27 -7.11
C VAL A 143 11.10 -2.95 -6.58
N ALA A 144 9.79 -2.86 -6.35
CA ALA A 144 9.16 -1.69 -5.76
C ALA A 144 9.70 -1.41 -4.35
N ARG A 145 9.89 -2.45 -3.53
CA ARG A 145 10.50 -2.33 -2.20
C ARG A 145 11.97 -1.90 -2.25
N ALA A 146 12.77 -2.46 -3.16
CA ALA A 146 14.14 -1.98 -3.35
C ALA A 146 14.19 -0.51 -3.80
N SER A 147 13.16 -0.05 -4.53
CA SER A 147 13.05 1.32 -4.99
C SER A 147 12.68 2.29 -3.85
N THR A 148 11.92 1.87 -2.83
CA THR A 148 11.58 2.76 -1.70
C THR A 148 12.81 3.18 -0.90
N THR A 149 13.80 2.30 -0.75
CA THR A 149 15.10 2.61 -0.12
C THR A 149 15.97 3.51 -1.00
N ALA A 150 15.88 3.39 -2.32
CA ALA A 150 16.67 4.16 -3.28
C ALA A 150 16.18 5.62 -3.48
N VAL A 151 14.96 5.97 -3.07
CA VAL A 151 14.39 7.33 -3.27
C VAL A 151 15.29 8.43 -2.70
N PHE A 152 15.89 8.23 -1.53
CA PHE A 152 16.70 9.25 -0.86
C PHE A 152 18.07 9.48 -1.51
N THR A 153 18.52 8.57 -2.37
CA THR A 153 19.77 8.65 -3.11
C THR A 153 19.55 8.89 -4.60
N SER A 154 18.29 9.01 -5.04
CA SER A 154 17.92 9.22 -6.43
C SER A 154 18.22 10.65 -6.89
N THR A 155 18.64 10.79 -8.15
CA THR A 155 18.79 12.09 -8.81
C THR A 155 17.44 12.75 -9.09
N ASP A 156 16.37 11.97 -9.22
CA ASP A 156 14.97 12.44 -9.31
C ASP A 156 14.06 11.62 -8.37
N PRO A 157 13.99 12.00 -7.08
CA PRO A 157 13.13 11.33 -6.11
C PRO A 157 11.64 11.37 -6.48
N GLY A 158 11.20 12.41 -7.22
CA GLY A 158 9.81 12.56 -7.63
C GLY A 158 9.41 11.52 -8.67
N GLN A 159 10.28 11.26 -9.63
CA GLN A 159 10.07 10.19 -10.60
C GLN A 159 10.14 8.81 -9.94
N THR A 160 11.12 8.55 -9.08
CA THR A 160 11.22 7.26 -8.36
C THR A 160 9.95 6.96 -7.55
N ILE A 161 9.36 7.97 -6.89
CA ILE A 161 8.07 7.84 -6.18
C ILE A 161 6.91 7.46 -7.12
N ARG A 162 6.88 8.02 -8.35
CA ARG A 162 5.87 7.65 -9.36
C ARG A 162 6.07 6.23 -9.86
N ASP A 163 7.31 5.82 -10.07
CA ASP A 163 7.64 4.46 -10.52
C ASP A 163 7.25 3.42 -9.48
N ILE A 164 7.53 3.66 -8.19
CA ILE A 164 7.06 2.81 -7.08
C ILE A 164 5.55 2.64 -7.12
N LYS A 165 4.80 3.74 -7.31
CA LYS A 165 3.35 3.69 -7.39
C LYS A 165 2.88 2.79 -8.54
N MET A 166 3.43 2.98 -9.75
CA MET A 166 3.06 2.18 -10.91
C MET A 166 3.35 0.70 -10.70
N MET A 167 4.51 0.36 -10.12
CA MET A 167 4.85 -1.03 -9.80
C MET A 167 3.89 -1.65 -8.78
N ILE A 168 3.48 -0.90 -7.75
CA ILE A 168 2.48 -1.36 -6.79
C ILE A 168 1.13 -1.63 -7.48
N GLU A 169 0.67 -0.70 -8.31
CA GLU A 169 -0.60 -0.84 -9.05
C GLU A 169 -0.56 -2.07 -9.98
N GLU A 170 0.55 -2.25 -10.70
CA GLU A 170 0.77 -3.40 -11.58
C GLU A 170 0.75 -4.73 -10.81
N ALA A 171 1.43 -4.79 -9.66
CA ALA A 171 1.43 -5.98 -8.81
C ALA A 171 0.02 -6.31 -8.29
N VAL A 172 -0.74 -5.29 -7.88
CA VAL A 172 -2.13 -5.48 -7.40
C VAL A 172 -3.03 -6.02 -8.50
N VAL A 173 -2.90 -5.54 -9.74
CA VAL A 173 -3.67 -6.06 -10.89
C VAL A 173 -3.34 -7.54 -11.12
N LYS A 174 -2.06 -7.91 -11.14
CA LYS A 174 -1.65 -9.31 -11.31
C LYS A 174 -2.18 -10.20 -10.18
N LEU A 175 -2.08 -9.77 -8.93
CA LEU A 175 -2.64 -10.54 -7.79
C LEU A 175 -4.17 -10.70 -7.87
N GLY A 176 -4.87 -9.71 -8.43
CA GLY A 176 -6.29 -9.84 -8.75
C GLY A 176 -6.56 -10.95 -9.77
N GLN A 177 -5.77 -11.02 -10.84
CA GLN A 177 -5.87 -12.07 -11.85
C GLN A 177 -5.54 -13.45 -11.28
N VAL A 178 -4.50 -13.56 -10.44
CA VAL A 178 -4.14 -14.80 -9.73
C VAL A 178 -5.31 -15.29 -8.89
N ARG A 179 -5.94 -14.40 -8.11
CA ARG A 179 -7.11 -14.73 -7.29
C ARG A 179 -8.23 -15.31 -8.15
N ASP A 180 -8.54 -14.68 -9.28
CA ASP A 180 -9.66 -15.08 -10.13
C ASP A 180 -9.40 -16.45 -10.79
N LEU A 181 -8.17 -16.68 -11.28
CA LEU A 181 -7.74 -17.97 -11.80
C LEU A 181 -7.80 -19.08 -10.74
N LEU A 182 -7.28 -18.82 -9.53
CA LEU A 182 -7.32 -19.79 -8.43
C LEU A 182 -8.76 -20.09 -7.99
N ALA A 183 -9.65 -19.09 -7.99
CA ALA A 183 -11.06 -19.30 -7.67
C ALA A 183 -11.73 -20.21 -8.69
N GLU A 184 -11.52 -19.99 -9.99
CA GLU A 184 -12.07 -20.85 -11.05
C GLU A 184 -11.48 -22.27 -10.98
N ALA A 185 -10.17 -22.38 -10.73
CA ALA A 185 -9.47 -23.65 -10.60
C ALA A 185 -10.00 -24.47 -9.41
N ILE A 186 -10.22 -23.82 -8.26
CA ILE A 186 -10.80 -24.47 -7.06
C ILE A 186 -12.23 -24.94 -7.33
N GLU A 187 -13.07 -24.11 -7.95
CA GLU A 187 -14.45 -24.51 -8.29
C GLU A 187 -14.46 -25.72 -9.23
N THR A 188 -13.61 -25.71 -10.26
CA THR A 188 -13.47 -26.84 -11.18
C THR A 188 -12.92 -28.10 -10.49
N ALA A 189 -11.95 -27.96 -9.58
CA ALA A 189 -11.42 -29.09 -8.81
C ALA A 189 -12.50 -29.71 -7.89
N LYS A 190 -13.35 -28.88 -7.27
CA LYS A 190 -14.47 -29.36 -6.45
C LYS A 190 -15.49 -30.14 -7.27
N THR A 191 -15.83 -29.69 -8.47
CA THR A 191 -16.77 -30.43 -9.33
C THR A 191 -16.21 -31.81 -9.68
N LEU A 192 -14.93 -31.88 -10.05
CA LEU A 192 -14.25 -33.15 -10.35
C LEU A 192 -14.18 -34.10 -9.15
N SER A 193 -14.07 -33.57 -7.94
CA SER A 193 -14.02 -34.36 -6.70
C SER A 193 -15.38 -34.94 -6.29
N ASN A 194 -16.49 -34.36 -6.75
CA ASN A 194 -17.84 -34.80 -6.40
C ASN A 194 -18.47 -35.76 -7.43
N GLU A 195 -17.84 -35.89 -8.60
CA GLU A 195 -18.13 -36.91 -9.63
C GLU A 195 -17.46 -38.24 -9.29
#